data_AF-A0A9E6WCU9-F1
#
_entry.id   AF-A0A9E6WCU9-F1
#
_cell.length_a   1.000
_cell.length_b   1.000
_cell.length_c   1.000
_cell.angle_alpha   90.00
_cell.angle_beta   90.00
_cell.angle_gamma   90.00
#
_symmetry.space_group_name_H-M   'P 1'
#
loop_
_entity.id
_entity.type
_entity.pdbx_description
1 polymer ?
#
loop_
_entity_poly.entity_id
_entity_poly.type
_entity_poly.pdbx_seq_one_letter_code
_entity_poly.pdbx_strand_id
1 'polypeptide(L)'
;MNDLRNYSLVTGAYWGFTLTDGALRMLVLLHFHQLGYTPTQIALLFLLYEFFGVITNLIGGWLGSHFGLKSTLFAGLSLQAAALVMLALLDQSWSTAFSVTYVMASQALSGIAKDLTKMSSKSAIKQLVPADAESTLFRWVALLTGSKNALKGAGFFLGGVLLTWLGFRGALLLMAGGLV
;
A
#
# COMPACT_ATOMS: atom_id res chain seq x y z
N MET A 1 -11.21 -24.24 -13.82
CA MET A 1 -9.75 -24.11 -13.59
C MET A 1 -9.26 -22.65 -13.51
N ASN A 2 -10.12 -21.62 -13.60
CA ASN A 2 -9.70 -20.20 -13.66
C ASN A 2 -9.84 -19.43 -12.33
N ASP A 3 -10.79 -19.76 -11.46
CA ASP A 3 -11.12 -18.90 -10.31
C ASP A 3 -10.12 -18.99 -9.17
N LEU A 4 -9.57 -20.19 -8.92
CA LEU A 4 -8.55 -20.39 -7.90
C LEU A 4 -7.23 -19.69 -8.27
N ARG A 5 -6.84 -19.74 -9.55
CA ARG A 5 -5.68 -19.01 -10.07
C ARG A 5 -5.87 -17.51 -9.92
N ASN A 6 -7.03 -16.98 -10.33
CA ASN A 6 -7.34 -15.56 -10.20
C ASN A 6 -7.38 -15.12 -8.74
N TYR A 7 -7.95 -15.95 -7.86
CA TYR A 7 -7.95 -15.73 -6.42
C TYR A 7 -6.52 -15.62 -5.87
N SER A 8 -5.65 -16.59 -6.19
CA SER A 8 -4.26 -16.59 -5.75
C SER A 8 -3.50 -15.38 -6.27
N LEU A 9 -3.71 -14.96 -7.52
CA LEU A 9 -3.06 -13.78 -8.10
C LEU A 9 -3.51 -12.48 -7.42
N VAL A 10 -4.82 -12.28 -7.26
CA VAL A 10 -5.37 -11.09 -6.58
C VAL A 10 -4.95 -11.04 -5.12
N THR A 11 -4.98 -12.18 -4.43
CA THR A 11 -4.56 -12.30 -3.03
C THR A 11 -3.07 -12.00 -2.90
N GLY A 12 -2.23 -12.58 -3.77
CA GLY A 12 -0.79 -12.34 -3.79
C GLY A 12 -0.43 -10.87 -4.07
N ALA A 13 -1.10 -10.24 -5.03
CA ALA A 13 -0.97 -8.80 -5.29
C ALA A 13 -1.35 -7.97 -4.05
N TYR A 14 -2.46 -8.31 -3.39
CA TYR A 14 -2.89 -7.60 -2.19
C TYR A 14 -1.93 -7.81 -1.00
N TRP A 15 -1.34 -9.00 -0.90
CA TRP A 15 -0.32 -9.32 0.09
C TRP A 15 0.98 -8.54 -0.13
N GLY A 16 1.49 -8.51 -1.36
CA GLY A 16 2.68 -7.72 -1.72
C GLY A 16 2.47 -6.24 -1.44
N PHE A 17 1.32 -5.68 -1.83
CA PHE A 17 0.95 -4.31 -1.49
C PHE A 17 0.91 -4.10 0.03
N THR A 18 0.22 -4.98 0.78
CA THR A 18 0.05 -4.82 2.23
C THR A 18 1.39 -4.86 2.96
N LEU A 19 2.29 -5.75 2.54
CA LEU A 19 3.61 -5.92 3.14
C LEU A 19 4.47 -4.67 2.92
N THR A 20 4.51 -4.16 1.69
CA THR A 20 5.27 -2.95 1.33
C THR A 20 4.67 -1.67 1.93
N ASP A 21 3.35 -1.55 1.98
CA ASP A 21 2.63 -0.44 2.63
C ASP A 21 2.87 -0.42 4.15
N GLY A 22 2.88 -1.59 4.79
CA GLY A 22 3.28 -1.73 6.19
C GLY A 22 4.73 -1.31 6.41
N ALA A 23 5.65 -1.85 5.62
CA ALA A 23 7.07 -1.51 5.72
C ALA A 23 7.35 -0.03 5.46
N LEU A 24 6.70 0.58 4.48
CA LEU A 24 6.80 2.02 4.18
C LEU A 24 6.46 2.89 5.38
N ARG A 25 5.37 2.56 6.11
CA ARG A 25 5.02 3.31 7.32
C ARG A 25 6.13 3.29 8.36
N MET A 26 6.73 2.13 8.58
CA MET A 26 7.82 2.00 9.54
C MET A 26 9.10 2.68 9.06
N LEU A 27 9.40 2.63 7.76
CA LEU A 27 10.53 3.35 7.17
C LEU A 27 10.39 4.85 7.38
N VAL A 28 9.25 5.44 7.00
CA VAL A 28 9.01 6.88 7.18
C VAL A 28 9.07 7.24 8.65
N LEU A 29 8.36 6.52 9.52
CA LEU A 29 8.36 6.80 10.95
C LEU A 29 9.76 6.78 11.54
N LEU A 30 10.52 5.70 11.35
CA LEU A 30 11.83 5.52 11.97
C LEU A 30 12.90 6.44 11.36
N HIS A 31 12.87 6.63 10.04
CA HIS A 31 13.83 7.50 9.36
C HIS A 31 13.69 8.96 9.82
N PHE A 32 12.46 9.49 9.82
CA PHE A 32 12.24 10.88 10.24
C PHE A 32 12.38 11.07 11.76
N HIS A 33 12.13 10.04 12.56
CA HIS A 33 12.48 10.05 13.98
C HIS A 33 14.00 10.15 14.19
N GLN A 34 14.81 9.41 13.42
CA GLN A 34 16.27 9.50 13.47
C GLN A 34 16.79 10.88 13.03
N LEU A 35 16.07 11.57 12.14
CA LEU A 35 16.36 12.96 11.74
C LEU A 35 15.93 14.01 12.78
N GLY A 36 15.33 13.58 13.91
CA GLY A 36 14.96 14.45 15.02
C GLY A 36 13.57 15.08 14.91
N TYR A 37 12.69 14.59 14.03
CA TYR A 37 11.31 15.08 13.96
C TYR A 37 10.51 14.67 15.19
N THR A 38 9.65 15.58 15.67
CA THR A 38 8.78 15.31 16.80
C THR A 38 7.66 14.32 16.43
N PRO A 39 7.06 13.62 17.40
CA PRO A 39 5.94 12.70 17.14
C PRO A 39 4.80 13.35 16.36
N THR A 40 4.48 14.61 16.67
CA THR A 40 3.42 15.37 16.00
C THR A 40 3.77 15.66 14.55
N GLN A 41 5.02 16.01 14.25
CA GLN A 41 5.48 16.23 12.87
C GLN A 41 5.40 14.95 12.04
N ILE A 42 5.84 13.82 12.60
CA ILE A 42 5.75 12.52 11.93
C ILE A 42 4.29 12.14 11.67
N ALA A 43 3.39 12.36 12.63
CA ALA A 43 1.97 12.07 12.45
C ALA A 43 1.36 12.87 11.28
N LEU A 44 1.77 14.13 11.11
CA LEU A 44 1.31 14.98 10.01
C LEU A 44 1.79 14.49 8.64
N LEU A 45 2.92 13.79 8.54
CA LEU A 45 3.37 13.18 7.28
C LEU A 45 2.37 12.15 6.75
N PHE A 46 1.64 11.47 7.63
CA PHE A 46 0.62 10.48 7.29
C PHE A 46 -0.78 11.08 7.08
N LEU A 47 -0.97 12.38 7.31
CA LEU A 47 -2.28 13.01 7.19
C LEU A 47 -2.84 12.89 5.77
N LEU A 48 -2.04 13.28 4.76
CA LEU A 48 -2.47 13.18 3.37
C LEU A 48 -2.65 11.73 2.92
N TYR A 49 -1.81 10.82 3.43
CA TYR A 49 -1.96 9.40 3.17
C TYR A 49 -3.36 8.89 3.56
N GLU A 50 -3.83 9.22 4.78
CA GLU A 50 -5.14 8.75 5.22
C GLU A 50 -6.27 9.53 4.55
N PHE A 51 -6.11 10.85 4.37
CA PHE A 51 -7.10 11.70 3.73
C PHE A 51 -7.40 11.29 2.27
N PHE A 52 -6.36 11.15 1.44
CA PHE A 52 -6.55 10.71 0.06
C PHE A 52 -7.00 9.26 -0.03
N GLY A 53 -6.64 8.43 0.95
CA GLY A 53 -7.21 7.10 1.08
C GLY A 53 -8.73 7.13 1.27
N VAL A 54 -9.24 7.95 2.19
CA VAL A 54 -10.69 8.15 2.38
C VAL A 54 -11.36 8.59 1.08
N ILE A 55 -10.82 9.62 0.41
CA ILE A 55 -11.35 10.10 -0.88
C ILE A 55 -11.41 8.95 -1.90
N THR A 56 -10.31 8.23 -2.06
CA THR A 56 -10.20 7.14 -3.03
C THR A 56 -11.16 6.00 -2.70
N ASN A 57 -11.37 5.70 -1.42
CA ASN A 57 -12.32 4.69 -0.99
C ASN A 57 -13.78 5.07 -1.31
N LEU A 58 -14.12 6.37 -1.31
CA LEU A 58 -15.45 6.87 -1.69
C LEU A 58 -15.72 6.68 -3.19
N ILE A 59 -14.75 7.01 -4.03
CA ILE A 59 -14.90 6.94 -5.51
C ILE A 59 -14.45 5.60 -6.11
N GLY A 60 -13.75 4.77 -5.33
CA GLY A 60 -13.08 3.56 -5.82
C GLY A 60 -14.06 2.56 -6.42
N GLY A 61 -15.23 2.37 -5.81
CA GLY A 61 -16.25 1.47 -6.35
C GLY A 61 -16.72 1.89 -7.76
N TRP A 62 -16.90 3.19 -7.97
CA TRP A 62 -17.25 3.76 -9.28
C TRP A 62 -16.12 3.59 -10.30
N LEU A 63 -14.86 3.85 -9.90
CA LEU A 63 -13.69 3.59 -10.74
C LEU A 63 -13.58 2.11 -11.14
N GLY A 64 -13.80 1.21 -10.18
CA GLY A 64 -13.73 -0.24 -10.41
C GLY A 64 -14.82 -0.76 -11.35
N SER A 65 -16.03 -0.18 -11.31
CA SER A 65 -17.13 -0.57 -12.20
C SER A 65 -16.98 -0.03 -13.62
N HIS A 66 -16.35 1.15 -13.79
CA HIS A 66 -16.16 1.77 -15.10
C HIS A 66 -14.87 1.31 -15.81
N PHE A 67 -13.76 1.19 -15.09
CA PHE A 67 -12.44 0.84 -15.67
C PHE A 67 -12.06 -0.63 -15.49
N GLY A 68 -12.82 -1.37 -14.69
CA GLY A 68 -12.58 -2.78 -14.39
C GLY A 68 -11.57 -3.01 -13.25
N LEU A 69 -11.86 -4.02 -12.42
CA LEU A 69 -11.12 -4.30 -11.18
C LEU A 69 -9.65 -4.68 -11.40
N LYS A 70 -9.33 -5.33 -12.53
CA LYS A 70 -7.95 -5.66 -12.88
C LYS A 70 -7.14 -4.39 -13.14
N SER A 71 -7.69 -3.47 -13.93
CA SER A 71 -7.01 -2.20 -14.27
C SER A 71 -6.78 -1.35 -13.02
N THR A 72 -7.80 -1.22 -12.17
CA THR A 72 -7.69 -0.45 -10.91
C THR A 72 -6.72 -1.09 -9.91
N LEU A 73 -6.61 -2.43 -9.88
CA LEU A 73 -5.61 -3.13 -9.07
C LEU A 73 -4.19 -2.80 -9.55
N PHE A 74 -3.91 -2.95 -10.85
CA PHE A 74 -2.59 -2.62 -11.41
C PHE A 74 -2.26 -1.14 -11.27
N ALA A 75 -3.23 -0.24 -11.46
CA ALA A 75 -3.04 1.19 -11.22
C ALA A 75 -2.62 1.46 -9.76
N GLY A 76 -3.25 0.78 -8.79
CA GLY A 76 -2.86 0.86 -7.38
C GLY A 76 -1.43 0.39 -7.13
N LEU A 77 -1.04 -0.79 -7.66
CA LEU A 77 0.31 -1.32 -7.51
C LEU A 77 1.38 -0.41 -8.14
N SER A 78 1.14 0.04 -9.38
CA SER A 78 2.06 0.95 -10.08
C SER A 78 2.18 2.29 -9.37
N LEU A 79 1.08 2.82 -8.83
CA LEU A 79 1.10 4.07 -8.07
C LEU A 79 1.88 3.91 -6.76
N GLN A 80 1.79 2.76 -6.10
CA GLN A 80 2.61 2.45 -4.93
C GLN A 80 4.10 2.40 -5.29
N ALA A 81 4.46 1.68 -6.36
CA ALA A 81 5.85 1.61 -6.81
C ALA A 81 6.38 3.00 -7.16
N ALA A 82 5.59 3.83 -7.85
CA ALA A 82 5.94 5.21 -8.15
C ALA A 82 6.11 6.06 -6.88
N ALA A 83 5.24 5.91 -5.87
CA ALA A 83 5.36 6.61 -4.60
C ALA A 83 6.63 6.23 -3.84
N LEU A 84 7.00 4.95 -3.86
CA LEU A 84 8.24 4.43 -3.27
C LEU A 84 9.48 4.97 -3.99
N VAL A 85 9.49 4.95 -5.32
CA VAL A 85 10.59 5.52 -6.13
C VAL A 85 10.70 7.02 -5.89
N MET A 86 9.58 7.76 -5.89
CA MET A 86 9.56 9.17 -5.55
C MET A 86 10.22 9.39 -4.20
N LEU A 87 9.80 8.68 -3.15
CA LEU A 87 10.38 8.84 -1.82
C LEU A 87 11.87 8.47 -1.75
N ALA A 88 12.33 7.53 -2.59
CA ALA A 88 13.75 7.16 -2.68
C ALA A 88 14.62 8.26 -3.31
N LEU A 89 14.03 9.22 -4.01
CA LEU A 89 14.69 10.39 -4.61
C LEU A 89 14.74 11.59 -3.65
N LEU A 90 14.33 11.42 -2.39
CA LEU A 90 14.48 12.45 -1.38
C LEU A 90 15.95 12.83 -1.21
N ASP A 91 16.26 14.12 -1.36
CA ASP A 91 17.61 14.67 -1.21
C ASP A 91 17.76 15.37 0.15
N GLN A 92 18.90 15.16 0.80
CA GLN A 92 19.21 15.77 2.09
C GLN A 92 19.63 17.24 2.00
N SER A 93 20.02 17.71 0.81
CA SER A 93 20.36 19.11 0.55
C SER A 93 19.14 20.04 0.45
N TRP A 94 17.94 19.46 0.36
CA TRP A 94 16.70 20.22 0.25
C TRP A 94 16.35 20.93 1.56
N SER A 95 15.65 22.06 1.44
CA SER A 95 15.10 22.74 2.59
C SER A 95 14.07 21.85 3.30
N THR A 96 13.98 21.96 4.62
CA THR A 96 13.05 21.16 5.43
C THR A 96 11.61 21.25 4.92
N ALA A 97 11.16 22.45 4.54
CA ALA A 97 9.81 22.67 4.03
C ALA A 97 9.55 21.91 2.72
N PHE A 98 10.54 21.88 1.82
CA PHE A 98 10.42 21.16 0.55
C PHE A 98 10.44 19.65 0.79
N SER A 99 11.35 19.15 1.63
CA SER A 99 11.42 17.73 2.00
C SER A 99 10.11 17.23 2.62
N VAL A 100 9.54 17.97 3.57
CA VAL A 100 8.25 17.62 4.19
C VAL A 100 7.13 17.59 3.15
N THR A 101 7.03 18.62 2.31
CA THR A 101 6.00 18.70 1.25
C THR A 101 6.13 17.52 0.28
N TYR A 102 7.37 17.19 -0.11
CA TYR A 102 7.68 16.08 -1.01
C TYR A 102 7.29 14.72 -0.42
N VAL A 103 7.61 14.51 0.86
CA VAL A 103 7.22 13.29 1.59
C VAL A 103 5.70 13.20 1.69
N MET A 104 5.02 14.28 2.08
CA MET A 104 3.56 14.33 2.16
C MET A 104 2.89 14.05 0.82
N ALA A 105 3.47 14.53 -0.30
CA ALA A 105 2.98 14.23 -1.63
C ALA A 105 3.15 12.74 -1.99
N SER A 106 4.32 12.14 -1.72
CA SER A 106 4.53 10.69 -1.89
C SER A 106 3.55 9.87 -1.03
N GLN A 107 3.33 10.30 0.22
CA GLN A 107 2.37 9.70 1.14
C GLN A 107 0.93 9.79 0.62
N ALA A 108 0.53 10.91 -0.01
CA ALA A 108 -0.76 11.03 -0.68
C ALA A 108 -0.94 9.99 -1.80
N LEU A 109 0.07 9.82 -2.67
CA LEU A 109 0.04 8.83 -3.75
C LEU A 109 -0.08 7.40 -3.21
N SER A 110 0.68 7.08 -2.15
CA SER A 110 0.59 5.79 -1.48
C SER A 110 -0.78 5.56 -0.82
N GLY A 111 -1.40 6.61 -0.28
CA GLY A 111 -2.77 6.58 0.25
C GLY A 111 -3.81 6.23 -0.81
N ILE A 112 -3.69 6.81 -2.02
CA ILE A 112 -4.55 6.46 -3.18
C ILE A 112 -4.31 5.01 -3.59
N ALA A 113 -3.03 4.62 -3.71
CA ALA A 113 -2.64 3.26 -4.09
C ALA A 113 -3.23 2.19 -3.14
N LYS A 114 -3.22 2.47 -1.83
CA LYS A 114 -3.81 1.63 -0.78
C LYS A 114 -5.27 1.35 -1.03
N ASP A 115 -6.07 2.39 -1.24
CA ASP A 115 -7.51 2.23 -1.34
C ASP A 115 -7.95 1.67 -2.69
N LEU A 116 -7.25 1.99 -3.79
CA LEU A 116 -7.44 1.32 -5.09
C LEU A 116 -7.18 -0.19 -4.98
N THR A 117 -6.04 -0.59 -4.40
CA THR A 117 -5.63 -1.99 -4.29
C THR A 117 -6.56 -2.76 -3.36
N LYS A 118 -6.90 -2.19 -2.20
CA LYS A 118 -7.83 -2.78 -1.22
C LYS A 118 -9.22 -3.01 -1.83
N MET A 119 -9.80 -1.98 -2.45
CA MET A 119 -11.14 -2.05 -3.01
C MET A 119 -11.18 -3.08 -4.14
N SER A 120 -10.23 -3.01 -5.07
CA SER A 120 -10.17 -3.90 -6.24
C SER A 120 -10.04 -5.36 -5.82
N SER A 121 -9.18 -5.66 -4.85
CA SER A 121 -8.93 -7.03 -4.39
C SER A 121 -10.16 -7.64 -3.70
N LYS A 122 -10.82 -6.87 -2.83
CA LYS A 122 -12.05 -7.33 -2.14
C LYS A 122 -13.20 -7.53 -3.12
N SER A 123 -13.38 -6.62 -4.08
CA SER A 123 -14.42 -6.72 -5.09
C SER A 123 -14.17 -7.89 -6.06
N ALA A 124 -12.91 -8.15 -6.41
CA ALA A 124 -12.55 -9.25 -7.31
C ALA A 124 -12.87 -10.61 -6.68
N ILE A 125 -12.61 -10.81 -5.39
CA ILE A 125 -13.01 -12.04 -4.68
C ILE A 125 -14.52 -12.27 -4.75
N LYS A 126 -15.33 -11.22 -4.58
CA LYS A 126 -16.78 -11.32 -4.70
C LYS A 126 -17.24 -11.74 -6.10
N GLN A 127 -16.52 -11.33 -7.15
CA GLN A 127 -16.83 -11.69 -8.53
C GLN A 127 -16.35 -13.10 -8.92
N LEU A 128 -15.34 -13.63 -8.22
CA LEU A 128 -14.78 -14.96 -8.48
C LEU A 128 -15.59 -16.09 -7.82
N VAL A 129 -16.44 -15.79 -6.86
CA VAL A 129 -17.26 -16.79 -6.15
C VAL A 129 -18.69 -16.74 -6.71
N PRO A 130 -19.29 -17.90 -7.07
CA PRO A 130 -20.69 -17.97 -7.49
C PRO A 130 -21.64 -17.35 -6.46
N ALA A 131 -22.72 -16.70 -6.93
CA ALA A 131 -23.65 -15.96 -6.08
C ALA A 131 -24.38 -16.84 -5.05
N ASP A 132 -24.54 -18.13 -5.34
CA ASP A 132 -25.16 -19.14 -4.49
C ASP A 132 -24.18 -19.79 -3.49
N ALA A 133 -22.89 -19.46 -3.55
CA ALA A 133 -21.83 -20.05 -2.74
C ALA A 133 -21.39 -19.16 -1.56
N GLU A 134 -22.35 -18.67 -0.75
CA GLU A 134 -22.09 -17.73 0.35
C GLU A 134 -21.07 -18.23 1.38
N SER A 135 -21.07 -19.54 1.70
CA SER A 135 -20.11 -20.15 2.63
C SER A 135 -18.67 -20.09 2.11
N THR A 136 -18.49 -20.28 0.80
CA THR A 136 -17.19 -20.15 0.13
C THR A 136 -16.75 -18.70 0.11
N LEU A 137 -17.66 -17.78 -0.19
CA LEU A 137 -17.39 -16.34 -0.18
C LEU A 137 -16.92 -15.89 1.22
N PHE A 138 -17.63 -16.31 2.27
CA PHE A 138 -17.26 -16.02 3.64
C PHE A 138 -15.85 -16.53 3.97
N ARG A 139 -15.55 -17.80 3.63
CA ARG A 139 -14.23 -18.39 3.88
C ARG A 139 -13.11 -17.64 3.16
N TRP A 140 -13.32 -17.26 1.90
CA TRP A 140 -12.33 -16.55 1.09
C TRP A 140 -12.08 -15.13 1.59
N VAL A 141 -13.14 -14.41 1.97
CA VAL A 141 -13.05 -13.07 2.53
C VAL A 141 -12.40 -13.09 3.92
N ALA A 142 -12.73 -14.08 4.75
CA ALA A 142 -12.13 -14.27 6.06
C ALA A 142 -10.62 -14.54 5.93
N LEU A 143 -10.22 -15.44 5.02
CA LEU A 143 -8.81 -15.73 4.77
C LEU A 143 -8.06 -14.50 4.25
N LEU A 144 -8.60 -13.77 3.27
CA LEU A 144 -7.98 -12.54 2.76
C LEU A 144 -7.82 -11.50 3.87
N THR A 145 -8.86 -11.27 4.66
CA THR A 145 -8.85 -10.22 5.68
C THR A 145 -7.91 -10.57 6.84
N GLY A 146 -7.93 -11.82 7.30
CA GLY A 146 -7.04 -12.32 8.35
C GLY A 146 -5.57 -12.26 7.92
N SER A 147 -5.25 -12.83 6.75
CA SER A 147 -3.88 -12.82 6.21
C SER A 147 -3.36 -11.41 5.97
N LYS A 148 -4.18 -10.49 5.46
CA LYS A 148 -3.81 -9.08 5.29
C LYS A 148 -3.44 -8.42 6.62
N ASN A 149 -4.20 -8.64 7.70
CA ASN A 149 -3.87 -8.05 9.00
C ASN A 149 -2.56 -8.61 9.58
N ALA A 150 -2.31 -9.92 9.41
CA ALA A 150 -1.04 -10.52 9.79
C ALA A 150 0.13 -9.93 8.99
N LEU A 151 -0.03 -9.77 7.67
CA LEU A 151 0.98 -9.18 6.79
C LEU A 151 1.23 -7.70 7.06
N LYS A 152 0.23 -6.95 7.52
CA LYS A 152 0.44 -5.57 7.98
C LYS A 152 1.44 -5.54 9.15
N GLY A 153 1.27 -6.44 10.11
CA GLY A 153 2.20 -6.61 11.22
C GLY A 153 3.59 -7.04 10.75
N ALA A 154 3.66 -8.08 9.90
CA ALA A 154 4.92 -8.54 9.31
C ALA A 154 5.64 -7.42 8.52
N GLY A 155 4.88 -6.60 7.80
CA GLY A 155 5.38 -5.45 7.06
C GLY A 155 6.05 -4.43 7.98
N PHE A 156 5.50 -4.19 9.17
CA PHE A 156 6.14 -3.29 10.14
C PHE A 156 7.54 -3.79 10.56
N PHE A 157 7.66 -5.08 10.87
CA PHE A 157 8.97 -5.68 11.19
C PHE A 157 9.91 -5.65 9.98
N LEU A 158 9.41 -5.97 8.80
CA LEU A 158 10.17 -5.92 7.56
C LEU A 158 10.74 -4.51 7.32
N GLY A 159 9.93 -3.46 7.52
CA GLY A 159 10.38 -2.08 7.39
C GLY A 159 11.55 -1.76 8.32
N GLY A 160 11.50 -2.21 9.57
CA GLY A 160 12.61 -2.07 10.52
C GLY A 160 13.87 -2.81 10.07
N VAL A 161 13.73 -4.08 9.68
CA VAL A 161 14.86 -4.90 9.19
C VAL A 161 15.50 -4.28 7.94
N LEU A 162 14.70 -3.88 6.96
CA LEU A 162 15.18 -3.25 5.73
C LEU A 162 15.86 -1.91 6.01
N LEU A 163 15.33 -1.11 6.96
CA LEU A 163 15.97 0.14 7.36
C LEU A 163 17.37 -0.10 7.92
N THR A 164 17.51 -1.08 8.80
CA THR A 164 18.80 -1.42 9.42
C THR A 164 19.80 -1.97 8.39
N TRP A 165 19.35 -2.81 7.46
CA TRP A 165 20.25 -3.53 6.54
C TRP A 165 20.56 -2.76 5.26
N LEU A 166 19.58 -2.07 4.68
CA LEU A 166 19.68 -1.42 3.37
C LEU A 166 19.59 0.10 3.44
N GLY A 167 19.31 0.65 4.63
CA GLY A 167 18.99 2.06 4.78
C GLY A 167 17.66 2.46 4.14
N PHE A 168 17.28 3.72 4.29
CA PHE A 168 16.00 4.24 3.81
C PHE A 168 15.83 4.09 2.28
N ARG A 169 16.80 4.60 1.51
CA ARG A 169 16.76 4.56 0.04
C ARG A 169 16.79 3.14 -0.52
N GLY A 170 17.67 2.28 -0.01
CA GLY A 170 17.79 0.89 -0.47
C GLY A 170 16.54 0.08 -0.20
N ALA A 171 15.93 0.25 0.98
CA ALA A 171 14.66 -0.38 1.33
C ALA A 171 13.52 0.02 0.38
N LEU A 172 13.39 1.31 0.07
CA LEU A 172 12.34 1.82 -0.83
C LEU A 172 12.47 1.26 -2.25
N LEU A 173 13.68 1.24 -2.81
CA LEU A 173 13.92 0.72 -4.16
C LEU A 173 13.69 -0.79 -4.25
N LEU A 174 14.10 -1.55 -3.23
CA LEU A 174 13.83 -2.98 -3.16
C LEU A 174 12.32 -3.26 -3.16
N MET A 175 11.56 -2.55 -2.33
CA MET A 175 10.11 -2.71 -2.28
C MET A 175 9.42 -2.28 -3.57
N ALA A 176 9.89 -1.21 -4.21
CA ALA A 176 9.36 -0.76 -5.50
C ALA A 176 9.55 -1.84 -6.59
N GLY A 177 10.74 -2.45 -6.66
CA GLY A 177 11.03 -3.54 -7.60
C GLY A 177 10.26 -4.83 -7.30
N GLY A 178 9.81 -5.04 -6.08
CA GLY A 178 9.01 -6.22 -5.69
C GLY A 178 7.51 -6.12 -6.01
N LEU A 179 7.00 -4.94 -6.40
CA LEU A 179 5.58 -4.71 -6.71
C LEU A 179 5.27 -4.75 -8.22
N VAL A 180 6.30 -4.68 -9.07
CA VAL A 180 6.22 -4.62 -10.54
C VAL A 180 6.72 -5.92 -11.14
#